data_AF-Q8LDU8-F1
#
_entry.id   AF-Q8LDU8-F1
#
_cell.length_a   1.000
_cell.length_b   1.000
_cell.length_c   1.000
_cell.angle_alpha   90.00
_cell.angle_beta   90.00
_cell.angle_gamma   90.00
#
_symmetry.space_group_name_H-M   'P 1'
#
loop_
_entity.id
_entity.type
_entity.pdbx_description
1 polymer ?
#
loop_
_entity_poly.entity_id
_entity_poly.type
_entity_poly.pdbx_seq_one_letter_code
_entity_poly.pdbx_strand_id
1 'polypeptide(L)'
;MASIATSASTSLQSRPRQLVIGAKQVKSFSYGSRSNLSFNLRQLPTRLTVYCAAKPETVDKVCAVVRKQLSLKEADEITAATKFAALGADSLDTVEIVMGLEEEFGIEMAEEKAQSIATVEQAAALIEELLLEKAK
;
A
#
# COMPACT_ATOMS: atom_id res chain seq x y z
N MET A 1 55.50 -22.61 35.70
CA MET A 1 54.33 -22.81 36.60
C MET A 1 53.72 -21.46 36.87
N ALA A 2 52.60 -21.13 36.21
CA ALA A 2 51.95 -19.82 36.27
C ALA A 2 50.83 -19.84 37.32
N SER A 3 50.77 -18.78 38.13
CA SER A 3 49.89 -18.61 39.27
C SER A 3 48.42 -18.42 38.88
N ILE A 4 47.53 -19.10 39.59
CA ILE A 4 46.07 -19.00 39.47
C ILE A 4 45.61 -18.09 40.61
N ALA A 5 45.01 -16.94 40.29
CA ALA A 5 44.44 -16.03 41.27
C ALA A 5 42.97 -16.39 41.53
N THR A 6 42.64 -16.61 42.80
CA THR A 6 41.30 -16.96 43.29
C THR A 6 40.76 -15.80 44.14
N SER A 7 39.44 -15.60 44.05
CA SER A 7 38.56 -14.81 44.93
C SER A 7 38.41 -13.30 44.67
N ALA A 8 37.23 -12.93 44.17
CA ALA A 8 36.62 -11.64 44.45
C ALA A 8 35.13 -11.88 44.78
N SER A 9 34.80 -11.71 46.05
CA SER A 9 33.45 -11.86 46.61
C SER A 9 32.54 -10.72 46.13
N THR A 10 31.46 -11.04 45.44
CA THR A 10 30.41 -10.08 45.10
C THR A 10 29.36 -10.06 46.21
N SER A 11 29.36 -8.96 46.97
CA SER A 11 28.38 -8.67 48.00
C SER A 11 27.05 -8.24 47.38
N LEU A 12 25.99 -8.99 47.69
CA LEU A 12 24.60 -8.68 47.42
C LEU A 12 24.09 -7.65 48.44
N GLN A 13 23.72 -6.44 48.01
CA GLN A 13 22.67 -5.69 48.71
C GLN A 13 21.88 -4.75 47.81
N SER A 14 20.58 -5.00 47.78
CA SER A 14 19.51 -4.27 47.11
C SER A 14 18.96 -3.11 47.96
N ARG A 15 18.70 -1.95 47.36
CA ARG A 15 17.42 -1.18 47.47
C ARG A 15 17.43 0.11 46.62
N PRO A 16 16.27 0.56 46.12
CA PRO A 16 16.15 1.59 45.09
C PRO A 16 16.17 3.01 45.66
N ARG A 17 16.80 3.94 44.91
CA ARG A 17 16.83 5.38 45.20
C ARG A 17 15.93 6.09 44.18
N GLN A 18 15.00 6.90 44.68
CA GLN A 18 13.97 7.64 43.94
C GLN A 18 14.54 8.50 42.81
N LEU A 19 13.89 8.46 41.64
CA LEU A 19 14.13 9.36 40.51
C LEU A 19 13.16 10.54 40.62
N VAL A 20 13.73 11.72 40.85
CA VAL A 20 13.05 13.02 40.77
C VAL A 20 12.91 13.37 39.29
N ILE A 21 11.68 13.40 38.77
CA ILE A 21 11.39 13.95 37.44
C ILE A 21 10.73 15.31 37.66
N GLY A 22 11.44 16.36 37.24
CA GLY A 22 11.02 17.74 37.33
C GLY A 22 9.77 18.01 36.51
N ALA A 23 8.79 18.65 37.16
CA ALA A 23 7.59 19.17 36.54
C ALA A 23 7.92 20.38 35.67
N LYS A 24 7.85 20.23 34.34
CA LYS A 24 7.69 21.36 33.42
C LYS A 24 6.22 21.50 33.08
N GLN A 25 5.65 22.54 33.67
CA GLN A 25 4.34 23.14 33.42
C GLN A 25 4.08 23.34 31.91
N VAL A 26 3.09 22.64 31.36
CA VAL A 26 2.41 23.03 30.12
C VAL A 26 1.03 23.54 30.49
N LYS A 27 0.81 24.84 30.25
CA LYS A 27 -0.45 25.55 30.50
C LYS A 27 -1.51 25.03 29.53
N SER A 28 -2.48 24.28 30.06
CA SER A 28 -3.71 23.97 29.34
C SER A 28 -4.58 25.23 29.23
N PHE A 29 -4.78 25.69 28.00
CA PHE A 29 -5.67 26.80 27.67
C PHE A 29 -7.10 26.25 27.67
N SER A 30 -7.82 26.40 28.78
CA SER A 30 -9.25 26.09 28.85
C SER A 30 -10.07 27.33 28.51
N TYR A 31 -10.73 27.33 27.35
CA TYR A 31 -11.92 28.14 27.13
C TYR A 31 -13.12 27.20 27.00
N GLY A 32 -14.10 27.38 27.86
CA GLY A 32 -15.25 26.52 27.95
C GLY A 32 -16.15 26.60 26.72
N SER A 33 -16.72 25.46 26.34
CA SER A 33 -18.09 25.41 25.83
C SER A 33 -18.64 24.00 26.00
N ARG A 34 -19.70 23.91 26.80
CA ARG A 34 -20.48 22.69 27.01
C ARG A 34 -21.34 22.46 25.77
N SER A 35 -21.23 21.29 25.15
CA SER A 35 -22.38 20.69 24.47
C SER A 35 -22.31 19.17 24.56
N ASN A 36 -23.30 18.57 25.21
CA ASN A 36 -23.55 17.14 25.21
C ASN A 36 -24.23 16.78 23.89
N LEU A 37 -23.47 16.29 22.92
CA LEU A 37 -24.02 15.68 21.71
C LEU A 37 -24.20 14.19 21.98
N SER A 38 -25.37 13.80 22.47
CA SER A 38 -25.84 12.42 22.48
C SER A 38 -26.20 12.00 21.05
N PHE A 39 -25.18 11.65 20.27
CA PHE A 39 -25.37 10.97 18.98
C PHE A 39 -25.86 9.55 19.24
N ASN A 40 -27.16 9.33 19.04
CA ASN A 40 -27.71 7.99 18.87
C ASN A 40 -27.23 7.43 17.51
N LEU A 41 -26.03 6.86 17.49
CA LEU A 41 -25.45 6.27 16.29
C LEU A 41 -26.10 4.90 16.04
N ARG A 42 -27.20 4.91 15.28
CA ARG A 42 -27.81 3.71 14.70
C ARG A 42 -26.79 3.10 13.74
N GLN A 43 -26.44 1.84 13.95
CA GLN A 43 -25.53 1.08 13.09
C GLN A 43 -26.12 0.96 11.68
N LEU A 44 -25.48 1.61 10.70
CA LEU A 44 -25.76 1.43 9.28
C LEU A 44 -24.84 0.35 8.72
N PRO A 45 -25.34 -0.59 7.88
CA PRO A 45 -24.48 -1.54 7.20
C PRO A 45 -23.66 -0.78 6.15
N THR A 46 -22.34 -0.78 6.33
CA THR A 46 -21.37 -0.23 5.38
C THR A 46 -21.28 -1.15 4.16
N ARG A 47 -22.19 -1.01 3.19
CA ARG A 47 -21.98 -1.55 1.84
C ARG A 47 -21.39 -0.46 0.97
N LEU A 48 -20.09 -0.23 1.14
CA LEU A 48 -19.31 0.60 0.23
C LEU A 48 -19.12 -0.20 -1.06
N THR A 49 -19.96 0.07 -2.04
CA THR A 49 -19.70 -0.31 -3.43
C THR A 49 -18.49 0.47 -3.91
N VAL A 50 -17.37 -0.23 -4.08
CA VAL A 50 -16.19 0.29 -4.78
C VAL A 50 -16.57 0.45 -6.24
N TYR A 51 -16.55 1.68 -6.74
CA TYR A 51 -16.70 1.96 -8.17
C TYR A 51 -15.37 1.62 -8.84
N CYS A 52 -15.34 0.52 -9.60
CA CYS A 52 -14.29 0.32 -10.60
C CYS A 52 -14.56 1.35 -11.71
N ALA A 53 -13.65 2.31 -11.90
CA ALA A 53 -13.83 3.37 -12.89
C ALA A 53 -13.67 2.88 -14.34
N ALA A 54 -12.96 1.75 -14.52
CA ALA A 54 -12.72 1.15 -15.81
C ALA A 54 -13.81 0.14 -16.21
N LYS A 55 -14.07 0.03 -17.51
CA LYS A 55 -14.90 -1.02 -18.12
C LYS A 55 -14.34 -2.40 -17.76
N PRO A 56 -15.21 -3.37 -17.44
CA PRO A 56 -14.78 -4.71 -17.08
C PRO A 56 -13.99 -5.39 -18.22
N GLU A 57 -14.39 -5.16 -19.48
CA GLU A 57 -13.70 -5.70 -20.65
C GLU A 57 -12.24 -5.25 -20.77
N THR A 58 -11.92 -4.01 -20.39
CA THR A 58 -10.56 -3.49 -20.41
C THR A 58 -9.73 -4.17 -19.32
N VAL A 59 -10.27 -4.28 -18.12
CA VAL A 59 -9.61 -4.93 -16.98
C VAL A 59 -9.29 -6.40 -17.30
N ASP A 60 -10.21 -7.13 -17.93
CA ASP A 60 -10.01 -8.52 -18.33
C ASP A 60 -8.87 -8.68 -19.33
N LYS A 61 -8.78 -7.77 -20.31
CA LYS A 61 -7.67 -7.74 -21.29
C LYS A 61 -6.33 -7.41 -20.63
N VAL A 62 -6.30 -6.42 -19.74
CA VAL A 62 -5.08 -6.09 -18.98
C VAL A 62 -4.63 -7.30 -18.16
N CYS A 63 -5.54 -7.97 -17.46
CA CYS A 63 -5.25 -9.21 -16.75
C CYS A 63 -4.68 -10.30 -17.67
N ALA A 64 -5.22 -10.45 -18.87
CA ALA A 64 -4.72 -11.44 -19.84
C ALA A 64 -3.28 -11.14 -20.29
N VAL A 65 -2.96 -9.87 -20.59
CA VAL A 65 -1.60 -9.45 -20.95
C VAL A 65 -0.63 -9.70 -19.80
N VAL A 66 -1.01 -9.31 -18.58
CA VAL A 66 -0.18 -9.50 -17.37
C VAL A 66 0.08 -10.98 -17.09
N ARG A 67 -0.93 -11.85 -17.24
CA ARG A 67 -0.76 -13.30 -17.10
C ARG A 67 0.23 -13.87 -18.11
N LYS A 68 0.14 -13.39 -19.36
CA LYS A 68 1.01 -13.83 -20.45
C LYS A 68 2.46 -13.44 -20.20
N GLN A 69 2.72 -12.20 -19.78
CA GLN A 69 4.10 -11.74 -19.53
C GLN A 69 4.70 -12.39 -18.27
N LEU A 70 3.95 -12.45 -17.17
CA LEU A 70 4.43 -13.03 -15.92
C LEU A 70 4.34 -14.57 -15.88
N SER A 71 3.93 -15.22 -16.98
CA SER A 71 3.76 -16.68 -17.07
C SER A 71 2.95 -17.28 -15.91
N LEU A 72 1.93 -16.56 -15.45
CA LEU A 72 1.08 -16.97 -14.33
C LEU A 72 0.08 -18.04 -14.76
N LYS A 73 -0.33 -18.90 -13.82
CA LYS A 73 -1.34 -19.93 -14.10
C LYS A 73 -2.73 -19.32 -14.07
N GLU A 74 -3.69 -19.93 -14.76
CA GLU A 74 -5.10 -19.50 -14.68
C GLU A 74 -5.68 -19.59 -13.26
N ALA A 75 -5.06 -20.41 -12.41
CA ALA A 75 -5.40 -20.52 -10.99
C ALA A 75 -5.00 -19.28 -10.17
N ASP A 76 -4.11 -18.43 -10.67
CA ASP A 76 -3.70 -17.21 -9.98
C ASP A 76 -4.78 -16.14 -10.16
N GLU A 77 -5.44 -15.81 -9.05
CA GLU A 77 -6.50 -14.82 -9.00
C GLU A 77 -5.89 -13.41 -9.11
N ILE A 78 -6.09 -12.77 -10.27
CA ILE A 78 -5.71 -11.38 -10.49
C ILE A 78 -6.99 -10.56 -10.43
N THR A 79 -7.02 -9.62 -9.49
CA THR A 79 -8.11 -8.68 -9.31
C THR A 79 -7.67 -7.29 -9.77
N ALA A 80 -8.63 -6.39 -10.02
CA ALA A 80 -8.32 -5.00 -10.36
C ALA A 80 -7.45 -4.30 -9.29
N ALA A 81 -7.64 -4.66 -8.02
CA ALA A 81 -6.88 -4.11 -6.89
C ALA A 81 -5.47 -4.73 -6.74
N THR A 82 -5.17 -5.79 -7.48
CA THR A 82 -3.88 -6.48 -7.39
C THR A 82 -2.76 -5.57 -7.92
N LYS A 83 -1.66 -5.50 -7.17
CA LYS A 83 -0.46 -4.76 -7.55
C LYS A 83 0.47 -5.62 -8.40
N PHE A 84 1.13 -5.04 -9.40
CA PHE A 84 2.11 -5.76 -10.22
C PHE A 84 3.27 -6.32 -9.38
N ALA A 85 3.78 -5.52 -8.44
CA ALA A 85 4.81 -5.98 -7.50
C ALA A 85 4.35 -7.15 -6.60
N ALA A 86 3.05 -7.29 -6.33
CA ALA A 86 2.52 -8.41 -5.56
C ALA A 86 2.43 -9.71 -6.37
N LEU A 87 2.39 -9.60 -7.70
CA LEU A 87 2.49 -10.72 -8.63
C LEU A 87 3.93 -11.13 -8.90
N GLY A 88 4.91 -10.45 -8.31
CA GLY A 88 6.33 -10.70 -8.51
C GLY A 88 6.90 -10.04 -9.77
N ALA A 89 6.19 -9.10 -10.38
CA ALA A 89 6.73 -8.31 -11.49
C ALA A 89 7.91 -7.46 -11.02
N ASP A 90 9.05 -7.60 -11.69
CA ASP A 90 10.22 -6.75 -11.49
C ASP A 90 10.18 -5.50 -12.38
N SER A 91 11.23 -4.67 -12.31
CA SER A 91 11.34 -3.45 -13.13
C SER A 91 11.38 -3.71 -14.64
N LEU A 92 11.92 -4.85 -15.08
CA LEU A 92 11.97 -5.26 -16.49
C LEU A 92 10.60 -5.81 -16.92
N ASP A 93 9.98 -6.64 -16.10
CA ASP A 93 8.63 -7.18 -16.34
C ASP A 93 7.61 -6.04 -16.51
N THR A 94 7.76 -4.97 -15.71
CA THR A 94 6.88 -3.79 -15.81
C THR A 94 6.99 -3.12 -17.18
N VAL A 95 8.20 -3.05 -17.75
CA VAL A 95 8.42 -2.51 -19.10
C VAL A 95 7.80 -3.43 -20.17
N GLU A 96 7.99 -4.75 -20.05
CA GLU A 96 7.39 -5.72 -20.99
C GLU A 96 5.86 -5.72 -20.95
N ILE A 97 5.27 -5.57 -19.76
CA ILE A 97 3.83 -5.42 -19.58
C ILE A 97 3.33 -4.15 -20.28
N VAL A 98 3.99 -3.01 -20.06
CA VAL A 98 3.60 -1.74 -20.69
C VAL A 98 3.66 -1.84 -22.20
N MET A 99 4.75 -2.39 -22.76
CA MET A 99 4.88 -2.61 -24.21
C MET A 99 3.78 -3.53 -24.75
N GLY A 100 3.45 -4.61 -24.03
CA GLY A 100 2.37 -5.52 -24.41
C GLY A 100 1.00 -4.84 -24.37
N LEU A 101 0.75 -3.94 -23.41
CA LEU A 101 -0.49 -3.17 -23.33
C LEU A 101 -0.60 -2.14 -24.46
N GLU A 102 0.49 -1.46 -24.80
CA GLU A 102 0.54 -0.54 -25.94
C GLU A 102 0.23 -1.25 -27.26
N GLU A 103 0.81 -2.43 -27.48
CA GLU A 103 0.57 -3.25 -28.68
C GLU A 103 -0.86 -3.80 -28.73
N GLU A 104 -1.38 -4.33 -27.62
CA GLU A 104 -2.72 -4.93 -27.55
C GLU A 104 -3.85 -3.90 -27.79
N PHE A 105 -3.67 -2.68 -27.29
CA PHE A 105 -4.67 -1.61 -27.41
C PHE A 105 -4.37 -0.60 -28.52
N GLY A 106 -3.19 -0.67 -29.16
CA GLY A 106 -2.76 0.26 -30.21
C GLY A 106 -2.63 1.70 -29.72
N ILE A 107 -2.19 1.89 -28.47
CA ILE A 107 -2.01 3.19 -27.82
C ILE A 107 -0.53 3.46 -27.53
N GLU A 108 -0.20 4.71 -27.23
CA GLU A 108 1.13 5.10 -26.76
C GLU A 108 0.98 5.61 -25.32
N MET A 109 1.69 4.98 -24.38
CA MET A 109 1.69 5.36 -22.98
C MET A 109 2.97 6.14 -22.69
N ALA A 110 2.84 7.35 -22.16
CA ALA A 110 4.01 8.09 -21.72
C ALA A 110 4.73 7.33 -20.59
N GLU A 111 6.05 7.22 -20.66
CA GLU A 111 6.84 6.43 -19.71
C GLU A 111 6.66 6.90 -18.25
N GLU A 112 6.50 8.21 -18.02
CA GLU A 112 6.19 8.76 -16.70
C GLU A 112 4.85 8.25 -16.14
N LYS A 113 3.83 8.14 -17.01
CA LYS A 113 2.52 7.59 -16.61
C LYS A 113 2.63 6.09 -16.38
N ALA A 114 3.33 5.36 -17.25
CA ALA A 114 3.53 3.92 -17.16
C ALA A 114 4.27 3.49 -15.87
N GLN A 115 5.30 4.23 -15.47
CA GLN A 115 6.02 3.98 -14.21
C GLN A 115 5.19 4.31 -12.96
N SER A 116 4.18 5.18 -13.08
CA SER A 116 3.28 5.53 -11.97
C SER A 116 2.23 4.44 -11.70
N ILE A 117 2.04 3.50 -12.63
CA ILE A 117 1.01 2.47 -12.54
C ILE A 117 1.46 1.36 -11.59
N ALA A 118 0.75 1.24 -10.47
CA ALA A 118 1.04 0.21 -9.47
C ALA A 118 0.04 -0.97 -9.49
N THR A 119 -1.19 -0.74 -9.97
CA THR A 119 -2.28 -1.72 -9.96
C THR A 119 -2.90 -1.94 -11.35
N VAL A 120 -3.52 -3.10 -11.52
CA VAL A 120 -4.28 -3.46 -12.74
C VAL A 120 -5.41 -2.45 -13.02
N GLU A 121 -6.11 -1.99 -11.98
CA GLU A 121 -7.15 -0.97 -12.10
C GLU A 121 -6.60 0.35 -12.65
N GLN A 122 -5.45 0.81 -12.16
CA GLN A 122 -4.81 2.03 -12.65
C GLN A 122 -4.41 1.90 -14.11
N ALA A 123 -3.89 0.73 -14.51
CA ALA A 123 -3.55 0.45 -15.92
C ALA A 123 -4.79 0.55 -16.80
N ALA A 124 -5.87 -0.15 -16.43
CA ALA A 124 -7.11 -0.16 -17.20
C ALA A 124 -7.73 1.24 -17.32
N ALA A 125 -7.72 2.03 -16.24
CA ALA A 125 -8.24 3.40 -16.24
C ALA A 125 -7.44 4.32 -17.18
N LEU A 126 -6.10 4.21 -17.18
CA LEU A 126 -5.25 4.99 -18.06
C LEU A 126 -5.41 4.60 -19.54
N ILE A 127 -5.52 3.29 -19.81
CA ILE A 127 -5.78 2.79 -21.16
C ILE A 127 -7.09 3.37 -21.70
N GLU A 128 -8.15 3.42 -20.87
CA GLU A 128 -9.42 4.00 -21.27
C GLU A 128 -9.36 5.50 -21.54
N GLU A 129 -8.62 6.25 -20.73
CA GLU A 129 -8.37 7.67 -20.96
C GLU A 129 -7.71 7.90 -22.33
N LEU A 130 -6.66 7.12 -22.64
CA LEU A 130 -5.91 7.22 -23.89
C LEU A 130 -6.73 6.77 -25.10
N LEU A 131 -7.55 5.73 -24.96
CA LEU A 131 -8.47 5.29 -26.03
C LEU A 131 -9.52 6.35 -26.35
N LEU A 132 -10.01 7.09 -25.35
CA LEU A 132 -10.95 8.19 -25.54
C LEU A 132 -10.27 9.40 -26.19
N GLU A 133 -9.01 9.67 -25.87
CA GLU A 133 -8.23 10.74 -26.49
C GLU A 133 -7.95 10.45 -27.97
N LYS A 134 -7.59 9.20 -28.32
CA LYS A 134 -7.40 8.78 -29.73
C LYS A 134 -8.69 8.73 -30.55
N ALA A 135 -9.86 8.63 -29.90
CA ALA A 135 -11.15 8.59 -30.57
C ALA A 135 -11.72 9.98 -30.92
N LYS A 136 -11.08 11.06 -30.44
CA LYS A 136 -11.41 12.45 -30.80
C LYS A 136 -10.63 12.92 -32.01
#